data_AF-A0A1S4EI28-F1
#
_entry.id   AF-A0A1S4EI28-F1
#
_cell.length_a   1.000
_cell.length_b   1.000
_cell.length_c   1.000
_cell.angle_alpha   90.00
_cell.angle_beta   90.00
_cell.angle_gamma   90.00
#
_symmetry.space_group_name_H-M   'P 1'
#
loop_
_entity.id
_entity.type
_entity.pdbx_description
1 polymer ?
#
loop_
_entity_poly.entity_id
_entity_poly.type
_entity_poly.pdbx_seq_one_letter_code
_entity_poly.pdbx_strand_id
1 'polypeptide(L)'
;MNENRLPKKYFQTNVEGTRKQGSKGQKLKSGGEGDKKKEVGVKVKENLVKVVATWTTILLRMKRPNSTEHDTFVLSNLLHFLDNTEDLILLAETLDSLIDLFSDDDTDVLAKQVNLTGKLTANEPKLKSMIKSNKKTLDSEKLALVSTVQTNLHAFIQYKRQRVANVK
;
A
#
# COMPACT_ATOMS: atom_id res chain seq x y z
N MET A 1 15.78 -26.60 3.92
CA MET A 1 14.51 -25.85 4.03
C MET A 1 14.79 -24.62 4.86
N ASN A 2 15.07 -23.48 4.22
CA ASN A 2 15.28 -22.21 4.92
C ASN A 2 13.98 -21.41 4.84
N GLU A 3 13.29 -21.29 5.99
CA GLU A 3 12.17 -20.37 6.17
C GLU A 3 12.71 -18.94 6.20
N ASN A 4 12.87 -18.34 5.02
CA ASN A 4 13.21 -16.92 4.88
C ASN A 4 11.96 -16.08 4.60
N ARG A 5 10.83 -16.42 5.24
CA ARG A 5 9.71 -15.47 5.35
C ARG A 5 10.19 -14.26 6.14
N LEU A 6 9.77 -13.07 5.74
CA LEU A 6 9.94 -11.85 6.52
C LEU A 6 9.62 -12.16 8.00
N PRO A 7 10.54 -11.91 8.94
CA PRO A 7 10.28 -12.25 10.32
C PRO A 7 9.09 -11.42 10.81
N LYS A 8 8.11 -12.09 11.44
CA LYS A 8 6.84 -11.52 11.97
C LYS A 8 7.01 -10.29 12.88
N LYS A 9 8.24 -9.95 13.27
CA LYS A 9 8.62 -8.75 14.02
C LYS A 9 8.42 -7.42 13.29
N TYR A 10 8.07 -7.42 12.00
CA TYR A 10 7.57 -6.21 11.32
C TYR A 10 6.06 -5.97 11.53
N PHE A 11 5.34 -6.97 12.06
CA PHE A 11 3.93 -6.86 12.43
C PHE A 11 3.81 -7.01 13.95
N GLN A 12 4.09 -5.95 14.71
CA GLN A 12 3.63 -5.86 16.10
C GLN A 12 3.05 -4.49 16.46
N THR A 13 1.75 -4.55 16.70
CA THR A 13 0.89 -3.84 17.66
C THR A 13 1.56 -3.05 18.79
N ASN A 14 1.07 -1.83 19.01
CA ASN A 14 0.94 -1.20 20.33
C ASN A 14 -0.55 -0.78 20.45
N VAL A 15 -1.41 -1.47 21.20
CA VAL A 15 -1.55 -1.59 22.68
C VAL A 15 -1.87 -0.24 23.35
N GLU A 16 -3.14 -0.14 23.72
CA GLU A 16 -3.79 0.49 24.89
C GLU A 16 -3.22 1.80 25.48
N GLY A 17 -4.11 2.79 25.60
CA GLY A 17 -3.86 4.04 26.31
C GLY A 17 -5.13 4.85 26.61
N THR A 18 -5.88 4.41 27.61
CA THR A 18 -6.70 5.20 28.56
C THR A 18 -7.83 6.14 28.08
N ARG A 19 -9.03 5.77 28.55
CA ARG A 19 -10.29 6.50 28.68
C ARG A 19 -10.14 7.87 29.36
N LYS A 20 -10.69 8.93 28.78
CA LYS A 20 -11.36 10.02 29.52
C LYS A 20 -12.63 10.47 28.80
N GLN A 21 -13.76 10.33 29.51
CA GLN A 21 -15.03 10.96 29.19
C GLN A 21 -14.88 12.48 29.28
N GLY A 22 -15.43 13.18 28.29
CA GLY A 22 -15.56 14.63 28.26
C GLY A 22 -16.70 15.02 27.34
N SER A 23 -17.92 15.00 27.89
CA SER A 23 -19.11 15.56 27.25
C SER A 23 -18.92 17.06 27.04
N LYS A 24 -19.09 17.56 25.81
CA LYS A 24 -19.51 18.95 25.52
C LYS A 24 -19.83 19.14 24.03
N GLY A 25 -21.12 19.41 23.77
CA GLY A 25 -21.60 20.25 22.67
C GLY A 25 -21.52 19.68 21.25
N GLN A 26 -22.49 18.86 20.86
CA GLN A 26 -22.82 18.69 19.44
C GLN A 26 -23.35 20.02 18.89
N LYS A 27 -22.49 20.75 18.17
CA LYS A 27 -22.93 21.76 17.20
C LYS A 27 -23.13 21.02 15.88
N LEU A 28 -24.40 20.78 15.54
CA LEU A 28 -24.82 20.23 14.25
C LEU A 28 -24.21 21.11 13.13
N LYS A 29 -23.16 20.63 12.48
CA LYS A 29 -22.71 21.19 11.21
C LYS A 29 -23.58 20.55 10.12
N SER A 30 -24.35 21.39 9.44
CA SER A 30 -25.07 21.06 8.22
C SER A 30 -24.06 20.66 7.13
N GLY A 31 -23.67 19.38 7.12
CA GLY A 31 -22.87 18.79 6.05
C GLY A 31 -23.74 18.68 4.80
N GLY A 32 -23.48 19.56 3.84
CA GLY A 32 -24.21 19.64 2.59
C GLY A 32 -24.02 18.38 1.74
N GLU A 33 -25.00 18.10 0.88
CA GLU A 33 -25.04 16.96 -0.05
C GLU A 33 -23.78 16.81 -0.91
N GLY A 34 -23.04 17.90 -1.14
CA GLY A 34 -21.74 17.91 -1.84
C GLY A 34 -20.59 17.24 -1.07
N ASP A 35 -20.58 17.30 0.27
CA ASP A 35 -19.54 16.66 1.08
C ASP A 35 -19.73 15.14 1.09
N LYS A 36 -20.99 14.68 1.13
CA LYS A 36 -21.33 13.25 1.04
C LYS A 36 -20.95 12.65 -0.31
N LYS A 37 -21.19 13.36 -1.43
CA LYS A 37 -20.79 12.89 -2.77
C LYS A 37 -19.27 12.76 -2.91
N LYS A 38 -18.49 13.69 -2.35
CA LYS A 38 -17.03 13.62 -2.35
C LYS A 38 -16.51 12.45 -1.52
N GLU A 39 -17.06 12.24 -0.32
CA GLU A 39 -16.68 11.12 0.55
C GLU A 39 -16.95 9.76 -0.10
N VAL A 40 -18.13 9.61 -0.73
CA VAL A 40 -18.50 8.39 -1.48
C VAL A 40 -17.51 8.14 -2.62
N GLY A 41 -17.15 9.18 -3.38
CA GLY A 41 -16.18 9.06 -4.48
C GLY A 41 -14.79 8.60 -4.03
N VAL A 42 -14.32 9.05 -2.88
CA VAL A 42 -13.03 8.63 -2.30
C VAL A 42 -13.07 7.15 -1.91
N LYS A 43 -14.12 6.73 -1.19
CA LYS A 43 -14.31 5.32 -0.80
C LYS A 43 -14.39 4.37 -1.98
N VAL A 44 -15.02 4.79 -3.09
CA VAL A 44 -15.09 3.98 -4.33
C VAL A 44 -13.69 3.75 -4.91
N LYS A 45 -12.83 4.77 -4.94
CA LYS A 45 -11.45 4.63 -5.45
C LYS A 45 -10.59 3.71 -4.58
N GLU A 46 -10.66 3.89 -3.27
CA GLU A 46 -9.96 3.04 -2.28
C GLU A 46 -10.38 1.57 -2.46
N ASN A 47 -11.69 1.31 -2.55
CA ASN A 47 -12.22 -0.05 -2.77
C ASN A 47 -11.80 -0.64 -4.12
N LEU A 48 -11.76 0.18 -5.18
CA LEU A 48 -11.35 -0.29 -6.50
C LEU A 48 -9.91 -0.79 -6.47
N VAL A 49 -8.99 -0.08 -5.81
CA VAL A 49 -7.60 -0.55 -5.68
C VAL A 49 -7.52 -1.86 -4.91
N LYS A 50 -8.29 -2.03 -3.84
CA LYS A 50 -8.34 -3.30 -3.10
C LYS A 50 -8.83 -4.46 -3.96
N VAL A 51 -9.88 -4.24 -4.75
CA VAL A 51 -10.40 -5.25 -5.69
C VAL A 51 -9.36 -5.59 -6.75
N VAL A 52 -8.76 -4.56 -7.38
CA VAL A 52 -7.71 -4.75 -8.40
C VAL A 52 -6.50 -5.48 -7.81
N ALA A 53 -6.02 -5.10 -6.62
CA ALA A 53 -4.93 -5.75 -5.94
C ALA A 53 -5.23 -7.23 -5.63
N THR A 54 -6.44 -7.52 -5.17
CA THR A 54 -6.90 -8.89 -4.91
C THR A 54 -6.91 -9.71 -6.21
N TRP A 55 -7.40 -9.14 -7.30
CA TRP A 55 -7.44 -9.81 -8.61
C TRP A 55 -6.03 -10.04 -9.16
N THR A 56 -5.15 -9.04 -9.09
CA THR A 56 -3.74 -9.16 -9.46
C THR A 56 -3.08 -10.29 -8.69
N THR A 57 -3.30 -10.34 -7.37
CA THR A 57 -2.82 -11.40 -6.47
C THR A 57 -3.29 -12.79 -6.90
N ILE A 58 -4.58 -12.96 -7.20
CA ILE A 58 -5.15 -14.24 -7.65
C ILE A 58 -4.54 -14.64 -9.01
N LEU A 59 -4.55 -13.71 -9.97
CA LEU A 59 -4.09 -13.96 -11.34
C LEU A 59 -2.61 -14.32 -11.42
N LEU A 60 -1.76 -13.72 -10.58
CA LEU A 60 -0.34 -14.04 -10.49
C LEU A 60 -0.08 -15.40 -9.83
N ARG A 61 -0.95 -15.82 -8.92
CA ARG A 61 -0.84 -17.14 -8.26
C ARG A 61 -1.42 -18.28 -9.12
N MET A 62 -2.16 -17.96 -10.17
CA MET A 62 -2.61 -18.95 -11.15
C MET A 62 -1.44 -19.39 -12.04
N LYS A 63 -0.82 -20.53 -11.69
CA LYS A 63 0.26 -21.13 -12.47
C LYS A 63 -0.14 -21.33 -13.93
N ARG A 64 0.57 -20.67 -14.84
CA ARG A 64 0.47 -20.87 -16.29
C ARG A 64 1.84 -21.08 -16.92
N PRO A 65 1.95 -21.95 -17.94
CA PRO A 65 3.17 -22.03 -18.74
C PRO A 65 3.39 -20.70 -19.48
N ASN A 66 4.62 -20.19 -19.48
CA ASN A 66 5.05 -18.92 -20.10
C ASN A 66 4.41 -17.64 -19.51
N SER A 67 4.33 -17.53 -18.18
CA SER A 67 3.54 -16.50 -17.48
C SER A 67 4.14 -15.09 -17.42
N THR A 68 5.42 -14.87 -17.73
CA THR A 68 6.12 -13.61 -17.38
C THR A 68 5.57 -12.34 -18.05
N GLU A 69 5.20 -12.38 -19.34
CA GLU A 69 4.58 -11.22 -20.00
C GLU A 69 3.18 -10.94 -19.47
N HIS A 70 2.42 -12.01 -19.23
CA HIS A 70 1.09 -11.93 -18.65
C HIS A 70 1.13 -11.37 -17.22
N ASP A 71 2.09 -11.83 -16.42
CA ASP A 71 2.26 -11.41 -15.03
C ASP A 71 2.61 -9.92 -14.97
N THR A 72 3.50 -9.47 -15.87
CA THR A 72 3.83 -8.04 -16.04
C THR A 72 2.60 -7.23 -16.46
N PHE A 73 1.79 -7.75 -17.40
CA PHE A 73 0.55 -7.10 -17.82
C PHE A 73 -0.46 -6.98 -16.66
N VAL A 74 -0.65 -8.04 -15.87
CA VAL A 74 -1.54 -8.01 -14.70
C VAL A 74 -1.07 -7.01 -13.64
N LEU A 75 0.24 -6.88 -13.44
CA LEU A 75 0.86 -5.90 -12.54
C LEU A 75 0.78 -4.46 -13.03
N SER A 76 0.65 -4.25 -14.34
CA SER A 76 0.72 -2.92 -14.95
C SER A 76 -0.28 -1.92 -14.35
N ASN A 77 -1.46 -2.39 -13.93
CA ASN A 77 -2.47 -1.54 -13.28
C ASN A 77 -1.99 -0.98 -11.95
N LEU A 78 -1.42 -1.80 -11.06
CA LEU A 78 -0.91 -1.34 -9.77
C LEU A 78 0.29 -0.41 -9.95
N LEU A 79 1.18 -0.73 -10.90
CA LEU A 79 2.33 0.13 -11.23
C LEU A 79 1.87 1.47 -11.83
N HIS A 80 0.81 1.45 -12.64
CA HIS A 80 0.20 2.68 -13.16
C HIS A 80 -0.35 3.56 -12.04
N PHE A 81 -1.07 2.99 -11.07
CA PHE A 81 -1.54 3.74 -9.91
C PHE A 81 -0.39 4.31 -9.08
N LEU A 82 0.67 3.53 -8.85
CA LEU A 82 1.86 3.98 -8.12
C LEU A 82 2.46 5.24 -8.74
N ASP A 83 2.66 5.22 -10.07
CA ASP A 83 3.33 6.30 -10.79
C ASP A 83 2.41 7.54 -10.95
N ASN A 84 1.11 7.37 -11.14
CA ASN A 84 0.21 8.45 -11.58
C ASN A 84 -0.75 8.99 -10.51
N THR A 85 -0.89 8.36 -9.35
CA THR A 85 -1.81 8.87 -8.33
C THR A 85 -1.32 10.15 -7.65
N GLU A 86 -2.22 11.10 -7.45
CA GLU A 86 -2.06 12.28 -6.59
C GLU A 86 -2.85 12.16 -5.28
N ASP A 87 -3.59 11.07 -5.10
CA ASP A 87 -4.33 10.79 -3.87
C ASP A 87 -3.44 9.99 -2.90
N LEU A 88 -3.25 10.54 -1.69
CA LEU A 88 -2.38 9.94 -0.66
C LEU A 88 -2.88 8.56 -0.22
N ILE A 89 -4.19 8.39 -0.07
CA ILE A 89 -4.75 7.12 0.40
C ILE A 89 -4.62 6.08 -0.70
N LEU A 90 -4.91 6.48 -1.94
CA LEU A 90 -4.72 5.59 -3.09
C LEU A 90 -3.26 5.17 -3.25
N LEU A 91 -2.31 6.08 -3.03
CA LEU A 91 -0.88 5.77 -3.02
C LEU A 91 -0.53 4.78 -1.92
N ALA A 92 -1.02 5.01 -0.70
CA ALA A 92 -0.75 4.14 0.43
C ALA A 92 -1.31 2.73 0.24
N GLU A 93 -2.56 2.61 -0.21
CA GLU A 93 -3.22 1.32 -0.52
C GLU A 93 -2.50 0.57 -1.64
N THR A 94 -2.04 1.30 -2.68
CA THR A 94 -1.27 0.71 -3.77
C THR A 94 0.07 0.17 -3.29
N LEU A 95 0.78 0.94 -2.44
CA LEU A 95 2.05 0.53 -1.87
C LEU A 95 1.88 -0.66 -0.93
N ASP A 96 0.86 -0.65 -0.07
CA ASP A 96 0.54 -1.76 0.84
C ASP A 96 0.28 -3.05 0.04
N SER A 97 -0.56 -2.94 -0.99
CA SER A 97 -0.87 -4.06 -1.90
C SER A 97 0.37 -4.61 -2.61
N LEU A 98 1.30 -3.74 -3.04
CA LEU A 98 2.56 -4.16 -3.65
C LEU A 98 3.49 -4.83 -2.64
N ILE A 99 3.57 -4.32 -1.41
CA ILE A 99 4.36 -4.93 -0.34
C ILE A 99 3.82 -6.33 -0.01
N ASP A 100 2.50 -6.47 0.12
CA ASP A 100 1.86 -7.75 0.40
C ASP A 100 2.07 -8.74 -0.75
N LEU A 101 1.84 -8.29 -1.98
CA LEU A 101 1.97 -9.13 -3.16
C LEU A 101 3.39 -9.67 -3.33
N PHE A 102 4.39 -8.82 -3.13
CA PHE A 102 5.80 -9.17 -3.29
C PHE A 102 6.46 -9.56 -1.97
N SER A 103 5.71 -9.83 -0.90
CA SER A 103 6.29 -10.27 0.38
C SER A 103 6.91 -11.67 0.27
N ASP A 104 6.39 -12.50 -0.64
CA ASP A 104 6.83 -13.87 -0.89
C ASP A 104 8.08 -13.93 -1.80
N ASP A 105 8.85 -15.00 -1.62
CA ASP A 105 10.12 -15.29 -2.29
C ASP A 105 9.97 -15.68 -3.77
N ASP A 106 8.84 -16.29 -4.10
CA ASP A 106 8.52 -16.74 -5.46
C ASP A 106 8.30 -15.57 -6.43
N THR A 107 8.10 -14.37 -5.91
CA THR A 107 7.93 -13.14 -6.69
C THR A 107 9.24 -12.43 -7.05
N ASP A 108 10.40 -12.91 -6.60
CA ASP A 108 11.68 -12.19 -6.77
C ASP A 108 12.08 -12.00 -8.24
N VAL A 109 11.83 -13.00 -9.09
CA VAL A 109 12.12 -12.92 -10.54
C VAL A 109 11.30 -11.82 -11.18
N LEU A 110 10.01 -11.77 -10.87
CA LEU A 110 9.09 -10.77 -11.39
C LEU A 110 9.44 -9.37 -10.84
N ALA A 111 9.80 -9.27 -9.56
CA ALA A 111 10.26 -8.03 -8.94
C ALA A 111 11.53 -7.47 -9.62
N LYS A 112 12.46 -8.34 -10.03
CA LYS A 112 13.63 -7.97 -10.83
C LYS A 112 13.22 -7.43 -12.20
N GLN A 113 12.36 -8.16 -12.91
CA GLN A 113 11.91 -7.83 -14.27
C GLN A 113 11.21 -6.46 -14.34
N VAL A 114 10.35 -6.14 -13.38
CA VAL A 114 9.62 -4.86 -13.37
C VAL A 114 10.36 -3.72 -12.67
N ASN A 115 11.61 -3.94 -12.25
CA ASN A 115 12.41 -3.01 -11.45
C ASN A 115 11.62 -2.47 -10.22
N LEU A 116 10.97 -3.37 -9.49
CA LEU A 116 10.06 -3.01 -8.40
C LEU A 116 10.78 -2.13 -7.34
N THR A 117 11.96 -2.56 -6.90
CA THR A 117 12.69 -1.85 -5.85
C THR A 117 13.11 -0.44 -6.27
N GLY A 118 13.46 -0.23 -7.55
CA GLY A 118 13.71 1.09 -8.10
C GLY A 118 12.47 1.99 -8.08
N LYS A 119 11.33 1.47 -8.53
CA LYS A 119 10.03 2.18 -8.52
C LYS A 119 9.58 2.55 -7.10
N LEU A 120 9.71 1.63 -6.15
CA LEU A 120 9.36 1.88 -4.74
C LEU A 120 10.29 2.93 -4.11
N THR A 121 11.60 2.86 -4.39
CA THR A 121 12.58 3.86 -3.92
C THR A 121 12.24 5.26 -4.45
N ALA A 122 11.84 5.37 -5.72
CA ALA A 122 11.46 6.65 -6.32
C ALA A 122 10.17 7.25 -5.70
N ASN A 123 9.26 6.42 -5.20
CA ASN A 123 8.00 6.85 -4.60
C ASN A 123 8.06 7.09 -3.09
N GLU A 124 9.12 6.65 -2.39
CA GLU A 124 9.29 6.89 -0.96
C GLU A 124 9.28 8.39 -0.58
N PRO A 125 10.00 9.30 -1.30
CA PRO A 125 9.93 10.74 -1.03
C PRO A 125 8.55 11.35 -1.32
N LYS A 126 7.88 10.87 -2.39
CA LYS A 126 6.51 11.29 -2.76
C LYS A 126 5.55 11.00 -1.61
N LEU A 127 5.56 9.77 -1.09
CA LEU A 127 4.74 9.38 0.07
C LEU A 127 5.03 10.27 1.28
N LYS A 128 6.30 10.45 1.66
CA LYS A 128 6.70 11.29 2.80
C LYS A 128 6.19 12.73 2.68
N SER A 129 6.32 13.32 1.48
CA SER A 129 5.85 14.68 1.20
C SER A 129 4.32 14.78 1.34
N MET A 130 3.59 13.85 0.74
CA MET A 130 2.12 13.82 0.80
C MET A 130 1.60 13.63 2.23
N ILE A 131 2.22 12.75 3.02
CA ILE A 131 1.88 12.58 4.45
C ILE A 131 2.08 13.89 5.20
N LYS A 132 3.22 14.56 5.02
CA LYS A 132 3.51 15.84 5.70
C LYS A 132 2.45 16.91 5.38
N SER A 133 2.04 16.99 4.12
CA SER A 133 1.05 17.98 3.67
C SER A 133 -0.37 17.69 4.17
N ASN A 134 -0.74 16.42 4.33
CA ASN A 134 -2.10 16.00 4.70
C ASN A 134 -2.26 15.60 6.18
N LYS A 135 -1.18 15.54 6.97
CA LYS A 135 -1.20 15.03 8.35
C LYS A 135 -2.28 15.66 9.25
N LYS A 136 -2.63 16.93 9.03
CA LYS A 136 -3.63 17.66 9.84
C LYS A 136 -5.07 17.42 9.40
N THR A 137 -5.29 16.92 8.18
CA THR A 137 -6.61 16.75 7.57
C THR A 137 -7.06 15.29 7.55
N LEU A 138 -6.13 14.35 7.70
CA LEU A 138 -6.44 12.93 7.81
C LEU A 138 -7.12 12.60 9.14
N ASP A 139 -8.11 11.73 9.08
CA ASP A 139 -8.60 11.04 10.28
C ASP A 139 -7.55 10.07 10.84
N SER A 140 -7.80 9.58 12.05
CA SER A 140 -6.86 8.71 12.77
C SER A 140 -6.61 7.38 12.08
N GLU A 141 -7.60 6.81 11.40
CA GLU A 141 -7.49 5.51 10.72
C GLU A 141 -6.60 5.64 9.49
N LYS A 142 -6.85 6.65 8.65
CA LYS A 142 -6.05 6.96 7.47
C LYS A 142 -4.63 7.35 7.85
N LEU A 143 -4.45 8.10 8.94
CA LEU A 143 -3.13 8.45 9.45
C LEU A 143 -2.34 7.20 9.90
N ALA A 144 -3.00 6.23 10.53
CA ALA A 144 -2.40 4.97 10.93
C ALA A 144 -1.98 4.13 9.71
N LEU A 145 -2.83 4.03 8.69
CA LEU A 145 -2.52 3.36 7.43
C LEU A 145 -1.26 3.94 6.78
N VAL A 146 -1.24 5.25 6.50
CA VAL A 146 -0.11 5.88 5.79
C VAL A 146 1.20 5.78 6.59
N SER A 147 1.14 5.85 7.92
CA SER A 147 2.32 5.73 8.79
C SER A 147 2.86 4.30 8.81
N THR A 148 1.96 3.31 8.80
CA THR A 148 2.31 1.88 8.72
C THR A 148 2.97 1.58 7.38
N VAL A 149 2.35 2.00 6.28
CA VAL A 149 2.89 1.84 4.93
C VAL A 149 4.24 2.52 4.78
N GLN A 150 4.42 3.75 5.29
CA GLN A 150 5.71 4.44 5.25
C GLN A 150 6.82 3.64 5.96
N THR A 151 6.50 3.08 7.12
CA THR A 151 7.45 2.27 7.90
C THR A 151 7.80 0.97 7.18
N ASN A 152 6.78 0.27 6.68
CA ASN A 152 6.93 -1.00 5.99
C ASN A 152 7.67 -0.84 4.66
N LEU A 153 7.40 0.23 3.91
CA LEU A 153 8.01 0.49 2.60
C LEU A 153 9.54 0.54 2.70
N HIS A 154 10.08 1.28 3.67
CA HIS A 154 11.52 1.41 3.83
C HIS A 154 12.17 0.05 4.09
N ALA A 155 11.63 -0.73 5.03
CA ALA A 155 12.14 -2.06 5.35
C ALA A 155 12.01 -3.04 4.18
N PHE A 156 10.86 -3.00 3.49
CA PHE A 156 10.57 -3.85 2.34
C PHE A 156 11.54 -3.61 1.19
N ILE A 157 11.85 -2.34 0.86
CA ILE A 157 12.82 -1.99 -0.19
C ILE A 157 14.18 -2.63 0.10
N GLN A 158 14.68 -2.52 1.34
CA GLN A 158 15.98 -3.10 1.72
C GLN A 158 15.99 -4.62 1.60
N TYR A 159 14.94 -5.26 2.13
CA TYR A 159 14.73 -6.70 2.03
C TYR A 159 14.73 -7.17 0.57
N LYS A 160 13.82 -6.63 -0.24
CA LYS A 160 13.59 -7.11 -1.60
C LYS A 160 14.76 -6.77 -2.52
N ARG A 161 15.52 -5.69 -2.26
CA ARG A 161 16.73 -5.35 -3.03
C ARG A 161 17.80 -6.44 -2.90
N GLN A 162 18.02 -6.97 -1.70
CA GLN A 162 18.96 -8.07 -1.48
C GLN A 162 18.52 -9.34 -2.19
N ARG A 163 17.22 -9.65 -2.13
CA ARG A 163 16.60 -10.81 -2.79
C ARG A 163 16.76 -10.75 -4.31
N VAL A 164 16.36 -9.64 -4.92
CA VAL A 164 16.42 -9.41 -6.36
C VAL A 164 17.86 -9.46 -6.89
N ALA A 165 18.84 -8.99 -6.12
CA ALA A 165 20.25 -9.08 -6.49
C ALA A 165 20.76 -10.53 -6.62
N ASN A 166 20.13 -11.48 -5.91
CA ASN A 166 20.49 -12.90 -5.90
C ASN A 166 19.71 -13.73 -6.93
N VAL A 167 18.73 -13.14 -7.63
CA VAL A 167 18.05 -13.79 -8.74
C VAL A 167 19.03 -13.90 -9.90
N LYS A 168 19.28 -15.12 -10.38
CA LYS A 168 20.10 -15.39 -11.57
C LYS A 168 19.44 -14.79 -12.81
#